data_AF-A0A060YKP8-F1
#
_entry.id   AF-A0A060YKP8-F1
#
_cell.length_a   1.000
_cell.length_b   1.000
_cell.length_c   1.000
_cell.angle_alpha   90.00
_cell.angle_beta   90.00
_cell.angle_gamma   90.00
#
_symmetry.space_group_name_H-M   'P 1'
#
loop_
_entity.id
_entity.type
_entity.pdbx_description
1 polymer ?
#
loop_
_entity_poly.entity_id
_entity_poly.type
_entity_poly.pdbx_seq_one_letter_code
_entity_poly.pdbx_strand_id
1 'polypeptide(L)'
;MLTGQGHKVSVLAVDPSSCTTGGSLMGDKTRMTELSRDMSAFIRPSPTSGTLGGVTRTTNEAIVLCEGGGYDIVLVETVGEELNG
;
A
#
# COMPACT_ATOMS: atom_id res chain seq x y z
N MET A 1 0.67 -4.83 17.81
CA MET A 1 0.14 -4.23 16.56
C MET A 1 -0.18 -2.77 16.83
N LEU A 2 0.18 -1.84 15.94
CA LEU A 2 -0.04 -0.40 16.13
C LEU A 2 -1.53 -0.05 16.31
N THR A 3 -2.42 -0.76 15.61
CA THR A 3 -3.87 -0.62 15.79
C THR A 3 -4.35 -1.01 17.18
N GLY A 4 -3.73 -2.02 17.80
CA GLY A 4 -3.98 -2.38 19.20
C GLY A 4 -3.52 -1.33 20.22
N GLN A 5 -2.79 -0.29 19.78
CA GLN A 5 -2.39 0.86 20.58
C GLN A 5 -3.29 2.10 20.31
N GLY A 6 -4.35 1.96 19.50
CA GLY A 6 -5.31 3.02 19.19
C GLY A 6 -5.02 3.81 17.91
N HIS A 7 -4.01 3.44 17.14
CA HIS A 7 -3.69 4.10 15.87
C HIS A 7 -4.56 3.58 14.72
N LYS A 8 -4.91 4.47 13.79
CA LYS A 8 -5.48 4.08 12.49
C LYS A 8 -4.35 4.00 11.46
N VAL A 9 -4.11 2.80 10.96
CA VAL A 9 -2.93 2.49 10.13
C VAL A 9 -3.35 2.29 8.68
N SER A 10 -2.69 2.96 7.75
CA SER A 10 -2.80 2.65 6.33
C SER A 10 -1.50 2.05 5.80
N VAL A 11 -1.61 1.08 4.89
CA VAL A 11 -0.49 0.45 4.19
C VAL A 11 -0.66 0.67 2.70
N LEU A 12 0.33 1.33 2.11
CA LEU A 12 0.44 1.56 0.68
C LEU A 12 1.48 0.59 0.12
N ALA A 13 1.02 -0.45 -0.55
CA ALA A 13 1.88 -1.39 -1.26
C ALA A 13 2.16 -0.86 -2.67
N VAL A 14 3.42 -0.53 -2.93
CA VAL A 14 3.88 0.13 -4.16
C VAL A 14 4.65 -0.86 -5.02
N ASP A 15 4.14 -1.12 -6.22
CA ASP A 15 4.74 -2.04 -7.18
C ASP A 15 5.09 -1.32 -8.50
N PRO A 16 6.38 -1.01 -8.77
CA PRO A 16 6.78 -0.36 -10.01
C PRO A 16 6.51 -1.18 -11.28
N SER A 17 6.28 -2.50 -11.21
CA SER A 17 5.95 -3.34 -12.39
C SER A 17 4.45 -3.57 -12.60
N SER A 18 3.61 -3.24 -11.62
CA SER A 18 2.16 -3.47 -11.62
C SER A 18 1.39 -2.91 -12.83
N CYS A 19 1.98 -1.97 -13.57
CA CYS A 19 1.47 -1.49 -14.87
C CYS A 19 1.18 -2.64 -15.85
N THR A 20 2.00 -3.67 -15.78
CA THR A 20 2.02 -4.80 -16.71
C THR A 20 1.05 -5.89 -16.29
N THR A 21 0.82 -6.05 -14.99
CA THR A 21 0.02 -7.14 -14.40
C THR A 21 -1.36 -6.69 -13.90
N GLY A 22 -1.66 -5.40 -13.91
CA GLY A 22 -2.96 -4.84 -13.50
C GLY A 22 -3.13 -4.63 -11.98
N GLY A 23 -2.07 -4.80 -11.19
CA GLY A 23 -2.05 -4.55 -9.75
C GLY A 23 -2.85 -5.56 -8.93
N SER A 24 -2.19 -6.53 -8.29
CA SER A 24 -2.88 -7.57 -7.52
C SER A 24 -3.28 -7.10 -6.12
N LEU A 25 -4.40 -6.40 -6.01
CA LEU A 25 -5.04 -6.04 -4.74
C LEU A 25 -5.26 -7.23 -3.80
N MET A 26 -5.51 -8.40 -4.38
CA MET A 26 -5.78 -9.62 -3.63
C MET A 26 -4.50 -10.18 -2.99
N GLY A 27 -3.35 -10.07 -3.67
CA GLY A 27 -2.08 -10.65 -3.24
C GLY A 27 -1.49 -9.99 -2.00
N ASP A 28 -1.68 -8.68 -1.84
CA ASP A 28 -1.18 -7.95 -0.68
C ASP A 28 -2.03 -8.23 0.57
N LYS A 29 -3.35 -8.33 0.39
CA LYS A 29 -4.28 -8.64 1.48
C LYS A 29 -4.11 -10.07 2.02
N THR A 30 -3.80 -11.04 1.16
CA THR A 30 -3.50 -12.42 1.63
C THR A 30 -2.19 -12.50 2.41
N ARG A 31 -1.14 -11.74 2.05
CA ARG A 31 0.10 -11.67 2.84
C ARG A 31 -0.10 -10.96 4.18
N MET A 32 -0.99 -9.97 4.24
CA MET A 32 -1.30 -9.18 5.44
C MET A 32 -2.63 -9.61 6.08
N THR A 33 -2.81 -10.92 6.34
CA THR A 33 -4.09 -11.50 6.77
C THR A 33 -4.65 -10.90 8.06
N GLU A 34 -3.81 -10.67 9.07
CA GLU A 34 -4.25 -10.12 10.36
C GLU A 34 -4.71 -8.66 10.22
N LEU A 35 -3.89 -7.85 9.54
CA LEU A 35 -4.18 -6.44 9.28
C LEU A 35 -5.40 -6.26 8.36
N SER A 36 -5.61 -7.17 7.40
CA SER A 36 -6.76 -7.15 6.48
C SER A 36 -8.10 -7.35 7.17
N ARG A 37 -8.12 -7.82 8.42
CA ARG A 37 -9.34 -8.03 9.23
C ARG A 37 -9.53 -6.95 10.28
N ASP A 38 -8.57 -6.06 10.46
CA ASP A 38 -8.63 -4.97 11.43
C ASP A 38 -9.34 -3.76 10.81
N MET A 39 -10.45 -3.34 11.42
CA MET A 39 -11.23 -2.17 10.98
C MET A 39 -10.50 -0.84 11.14
N SER A 40 -9.45 -0.80 11.97
CA SER A 40 -8.56 0.34 12.13
C SER A 40 -7.42 0.35 11.11
N ALA A 41 -7.37 -0.65 10.23
CA ALA A 41 -6.38 -0.76 9.18
C ALA A 41 -6.97 -0.66 7.77
N PHE A 42 -6.19 -0.09 6.86
CA PHE A 42 -6.54 -0.01 5.44
C PHE A 42 -5.34 -0.37 4.57
N ILE A 43 -5.55 -1.26 3.62
CA ILE A 43 -4.51 -1.73 2.70
C ILE A 43 -4.90 -1.35 1.29
N ARG A 44 -4.05 -0.55 0.64
CA ARG A 44 -4.24 -0.07 -0.73
C ARG A 44 -2.99 -0.35 -1.57
N PRO A 45 -3.09 -1.18 -2.60
CA PRO A 45 -2.10 -1.25 -3.66
C PRO A 45 -2.12 0.06 -4.41
N SER A 46 -0.93 0.60 -4.68
CA SER A 46 -0.75 1.74 -5.54
C SER A 46 -0.30 1.24 -6.90
N PRO A 47 -1.17 1.24 -7.93
CA PRO A 47 -0.73 0.98 -9.28
C PRO A 47 0.27 2.04 -9.70
N THR A 48 1.22 1.65 -10.53
CA THR A 48 2.22 2.56 -11.07
C THR A 48 1.89 2.94 -12.52
N SER A 49 2.49 4.00 -13.03
CA SER A 49 2.30 4.51 -14.42
C SER A 49 3.52 4.24 -15.31
N GLY A 50 4.36 3.27 -14.93
CA GLY A 50 5.45 2.74 -15.74
C GLY A 50 6.77 3.48 -15.57
N THR A 51 6.80 4.53 -14.74
CA THR A 51 8.00 5.32 -14.45
C THR A 51 8.12 5.58 -12.96
N LEU A 52 9.37 5.61 -12.44
CA LEU A 52 9.67 5.90 -11.03
C LEU A 52 9.11 7.25 -10.56
N GLY A 53 9.11 8.25 -11.46
CA GLY A 53 8.49 9.56 -11.20
C GLY A 53 6.97 9.47 -11.04
N GLY A 54 6.30 8.67 -11.86
CA GLY A 54 4.86 8.39 -11.73
C GLY A 54 4.51 7.65 -10.45
N VAL A 55 5.37 6.74 -10.00
CA VAL A 55 5.24 6.06 -8.70
C VAL A 55 5.24 7.07 -7.56
N THR A 56 6.31 7.87 -7.46
CA THR A 56 6.50 8.84 -6.37
C THR A 56 5.32 9.80 -6.25
N ARG A 57 4.84 10.33 -7.39
CA ARG A 57 3.70 11.24 -7.40
C ARG A 57 2.41 10.58 -6.92
N THR A 58 2.09 9.41 -7.45
CA THR A 58 0.85 8.68 -7.09
C THR A 58 0.86 8.25 -5.63
N THR A 59 2.02 7.83 -5.11
CA THR A 59 2.21 7.51 -3.69
C THR A 59 1.99 8.74 -2.81
N ASN A 60 2.54 9.90 -3.17
CA ASN A 60 2.33 11.14 -2.39
C ASN A 60 0.85 11.55 -2.36
N GLU A 61 0.14 11.48 -3.48
CA GLU A 61 -1.30 11.76 -3.53
C GLU A 61 -2.09 10.74 -2.67
N ALA A 62 -1.68 9.47 -2.66
CA ALA A 62 -2.27 8.44 -1.80
C ALA A 62 -2.06 8.71 -0.30
N ILE A 63 -0.86 9.15 0.09
CA ILE A 63 -0.55 9.51 1.48
C ILE A 63 -1.49 10.62 1.96
N VAL A 64 -1.64 11.70 1.18
CA VAL A 64 -2.53 12.82 1.54
C VAL A 64 -3.98 12.37 1.71
N LEU A 65 -4.46 11.44 0.88
CA LEU A 65 -5.80 10.87 1.02
C LEU A 65 -5.94 10.04 2.29
N CYS A 66 -4.91 9.28 2.67
CA CYS A 66 -4.91 8.52 3.92
C CYS A 66 -4.92 9.45 5.14
N GLU A 67 -4.10 10.50 5.14
CA GLU A 67 -4.11 11.52 6.20
C GLU A 67 -5.50 12.18 6.31
N GLY A 68 -6.09 12.58 5.18
CA GLY A 68 -7.45 13.15 5.14
C GLY A 68 -8.55 12.16 5.58
N GLY A 69 -8.31 10.85 5.46
CA GLY A 69 -9.17 9.78 5.98
C GLY A 69 -9.00 9.51 7.49
N GLY A 70 -8.13 10.26 8.16
CA GLY A 70 -7.83 10.11 9.58
C GLY A 70 -7.01 8.86 9.89
N TYR A 71 -6.14 8.44 8.97
CA TYR A 71 -5.06 7.50 9.28
C TYR A 71 -3.85 8.30 9.74
N ASP A 72 -3.45 8.11 10.98
CA ASP A 72 -2.35 8.84 11.61
C ASP A 72 -1.00 8.13 11.41
N ILE A 73 -1.02 6.89 10.93
CA ILE A 73 0.17 6.16 10.49
C ILE A 73 -0.02 5.71 9.04
N VAL A 74 0.92 6.08 8.16
CA VAL A 74 0.97 5.65 6.77
C VAL A 74 2.27 4.90 6.53
N LEU A 75 2.18 3.59 6.32
CA LEU A 75 3.30 2.73 5.95
C LEU A 75 3.35 2.60 4.44
N VAL A 76 4.51 2.84 3.85
CA VAL A 76 4.75 2.65 2.42
C VAL A 76 5.73 1.51 2.25
N GLU A 77 5.30 0.46 1.58
CA GLU A 77 6.09 -0.74 1.28
C GLU A 77 6.32 -0.79 -0.23
N THR A 78 7.57 -1.01 -0.66
CA THR A 78 7.85 -1.43 -2.03
C THR A 78 7.77 -2.94 -2.11
N VAL A 79 6.94 -3.50 -3.00
CA VAL A 79 7.05 -4.92 -3.34
C VAL A 79 8.26 -5.09 -4.27
N GLY A 80 9.18 -5.98 -3.88
CA GLY A 80 10.32 -6.31 -4.72
C GLY A 80 9.87 -7.14 -5.92
N GLU A 81 10.41 -6.84 -7.10
CA GLU A 81 10.37 -7.77 -8.22
C GLU A 81 11.05 -9.08 -7.80
N GLU A 82 10.35 -10.20 -7.89
CA GLU A 82 10.99 -11.50 -7.81
C GLU A 82 11.90 -11.60 -9.05
N LEU A 83 13.21 -11.41 -8.87
CA LEU A 83 14.20 -11.66 -9.91
C LEU A 83 14.11 -13.15 -10.23
N ASN A 84 13.38 -13.51 -11.29
CA ASN A 84 13.39 -14.85 -11.86
C ASN A 84 14.84 -15.17 -12.26
N GLY A 85 15.49 -16.01 -11.46
CA GLY A 85 16.75 -16.68 -11.79
C GLY A 85 16.49 -17.96 -12.55
#